data_AF-A0A9N9EK86-F1
#
_entry.id   AF-A0A9N9EK86-F1
#
_cell.length_a   1.000
_cell.length_b   1.000
_cell.length_c   1.000
_cell.angle_alpha   90.00
_cell.angle_beta   90.00
_cell.angle_gamma   90.00
#
_symmetry.space_group_name_H-M   'P 1'
#
loop_
_entity.id
_entity.type
_entity.pdbx_description
1 polymer ?
#
loop_
_entity_poly.entity_id
_entity_poly.type
_entity_poly.pdbx_seq_one_letter_code
_entity_poly.pdbx_strand_id
1 'polypeptide(L)'
;MNSQTPTKDHSSFMPLILSKLFRLSHSLLFDPAFFWFTAACLLIGEALLNIFIIKYVPCKYDPAEIHTEIDWKAYMKEVSIFLNGERNYTNIQGDTGPCVYPAGFVYIYSILYYITSEGVDIPKAQYIFAILYMWTLYVVFNIYRRCRQAFEFSRVFLYKWTVNWKFFMEETFLSSGFSKVLLVAHVWVLLAFLFGSWCRSDDGVPRLLHLGFFGKPSEIAKRTVTADQYCWNVYPATSESSSLLFACHLMILMGLWSGDSEGRRIADKN
;
A
#
# COMPACT_ATOMS: atom_id res chain seq x y z
N MET A 1 14.82 4.87 73.91
CA MET A 1 14.99 4.04 72.69
C MET A 1 13.63 3.86 72.05
N ASN A 2 13.30 4.65 71.03
CA ASN A 2 12.14 4.40 70.16
C ASN A 2 12.69 4.14 68.76
N SER A 3 12.76 2.87 68.38
CA SER A 3 13.08 2.47 67.01
C SER A 3 11.84 2.66 66.14
N GLN A 4 11.79 3.75 65.37
CA GLN A 4 10.86 3.84 64.25
C GLN A 4 11.42 2.98 63.11
N THR A 5 10.79 1.83 62.88
CA THR A 5 10.98 1.06 61.65
C THR A 5 10.39 1.85 60.48
N PRO A 6 11.10 1.99 59.35
CA PRO A 6 10.58 2.72 58.20
C PRO A 6 9.49 1.88 57.54
N THR A 7 8.24 2.35 57.61
CA THR A 7 7.15 1.83 56.80
C THR A 7 7.47 2.16 55.35
N LYS A 8 7.76 1.13 54.53
CA LYS A 8 7.91 1.29 53.08
C LYS A 8 6.57 1.76 52.52
N ASP A 9 6.51 3.02 52.12
CA ASP A 9 5.32 3.63 51.56
C ASP A 9 5.02 3.03 50.18
N HIS A 10 4.16 2.02 50.15
CA HIS A 10 3.72 1.32 48.95
C HIS A 10 2.81 2.18 48.04
N SER A 11 2.37 3.37 48.49
CA SER A 11 1.44 4.22 47.74
C SER A 11 2.07 4.94 46.53
N SER A 12 3.40 5.08 46.50
CA SER A 12 4.15 5.74 45.43
C SER A 12 4.66 4.79 44.33
N PHE A 13 4.57 3.48 44.54
CA PHE A 13 5.24 2.48 43.70
C PHE A 13 4.49 2.18 42.40
N MET A 14 3.16 2.05 42.47
CA MET A 14 2.28 1.81 41.31
C MET A 14 2.33 2.94 40.26
N PRO A 15 2.17 4.23 40.60
CA PRO A 15 2.27 5.32 39.61
C PRO A 15 3.66 5.44 38.97
N LEU A 16 4.73 5.04 39.68
CA LEU A 16 6.08 4.99 39.12
C LEU A 16 6.23 3.89 38.06
N ILE A 17 5.70 2.69 38.31
CA ILE A 17 5.74 1.57 37.36
C ILE A 17 4.92 1.92 36.11
N LEU A 18 3.70 2.44 36.29
CA LEU A 18 2.83 2.86 35.19
C LEU A 18 3.48 3.93 34.30
N SER A 19 4.11 4.95 34.90
CA SER A 19 4.78 6.01 34.14
C SER A 19 6.05 5.52 33.42
N LYS A 20 6.75 4.52 33.96
CA LYS A 20 7.89 3.88 33.29
C LYS A 20 7.43 3.00 32.13
N LEU A 21 6.37 2.21 32.33
CA LEU A 21 5.76 1.38 31.27
C LEU A 21 5.22 2.25 30.13
N PHE A 22 4.54 3.36 30.45
CA PHE A 22 4.05 4.31 29.46
C PHE A 22 5.19 4.94 28.65
N ARG A 23 6.28 5.37 29.32
CA ARG A 23 7.45 5.92 28.62
C ARG A 23 8.11 4.88 27.72
N LEU A 24 8.25 3.65 28.20
CA LEU A 24 8.81 2.56 27.42
C LEU A 24 7.94 2.26 26.19
N SER A 25 6.62 2.10 26.36
CA SER A 25 5.72 1.82 25.24
C SER A 25 5.69 2.97 24.24
N HIS A 26 5.66 4.22 24.71
CA HIS A 26 5.76 5.39 23.86
C HIS A 26 7.08 5.44 23.07
N SER A 27 8.21 5.16 23.71
CA SER A 27 9.51 5.09 23.03
C SER A 27 9.55 3.95 22.00
N LEU A 28 9.09 2.75 22.33
CA LEU A 28 9.07 1.63 21.39
C LEU A 28 8.23 1.91 20.13
N LEU A 29 7.14 2.66 20.27
CA LEU A 29 6.22 2.95 19.16
C LEU A 29 6.64 4.19 18.34
N PHE A 30 7.18 5.23 18.99
CA PHE A 30 7.36 6.54 18.34
C PHE A 30 8.82 6.98 18.21
N ASP A 31 9.74 6.43 19.02
CA ASP A 31 11.16 6.79 18.96
C ASP A 31 11.89 5.97 17.87
N PRO A 32 12.47 6.63 16.83
CA PRO A 32 13.15 5.95 15.74
C PRO A 32 14.35 5.12 16.18
N ALA A 33 14.97 5.43 17.33
CA ALA A 33 16.07 4.64 17.85
C ALA A 33 15.67 3.18 18.09
N PHE A 34 14.39 2.95 18.43
CA PHE A 34 13.84 1.61 18.67
C PHE A 34 13.19 0.99 17.43
N PHE A 35 13.25 1.64 16.26
CA PHE A 35 12.57 1.14 15.05
C PHE A 35 12.93 -0.32 14.73
N TRP A 36 14.22 -0.64 14.66
CA TRP A 36 14.66 -2.01 14.34
C TRP A 36 14.40 -3.00 15.47
N PHE A 37 14.35 -2.54 16.72
CA PHE A 37 13.93 -3.38 17.83
C PHE A 37 12.45 -3.77 17.68
N THR A 38 11.58 -2.78 17.48
CA THR A 38 10.14 -3.00 17.26
C THR A 38 9.89 -3.82 16.00
N ALA A 39 10.56 -3.50 14.89
CA ALA A 39 10.45 -4.25 13.63
C ALA A 39 10.94 -5.70 13.79
N ALA A 40 12.03 -5.95 14.54
CA ALA A 40 12.50 -7.30 14.81
C ALA A 40 11.50 -8.08 15.68
N CYS A 41 10.93 -7.47 16.71
CA CYS A 41 9.88 -8.10 17.50
C CYS A 41 8.66 -8.47 16.65
N LEU A 42 8.24 -7.59 15.74
CA LEU A 42 7.16 -7.85 14.79
C LEU A 42 7.52 -8.98 13.81
N LEU A 43 8.71 -8.96 13.21
CA LEU A 43 9.16 -10.03 12.31
C LEU A 43 9.21 -11.39 13.02
N ILE A 44 9.70 -11.44 14.25
CA ILE A 44 9.73 -12.67 15.05
C ILE A 44 8.30 -13.13 15.37
N GLY A 45 7.44 -12.22 15.81
CA GLY A 45 6.03 -12.52 16.09
C GLY A 45 5.31 -13.07 14.86
N GLU A 46 5.49 -12.44 13.71
CA GLU A 46 4.92 -12.86 12.42
C GLU A 46 5.49 -14.22 11.96
N ALA A 47 6.79 -14.46 12.13
CA ALA A 47 7.39 -15.75 11.80
C ALA A 47 6.83 -16.88 12.69
N LEU A 48 6.71 -16.64 14.00
CA LEU A 48 6.12 -17.59 14.94
C LEU A 48 4.64 -17.84 14.63
N LEU A 49 3.89 -16.79 14.29
CA LEU A 49 2.50 -16.90 13.89
C LEU A 49 2.34 -17.71 12.59
N ASN A 50 3.18 -17.46 11.58
CA ASN A 50 3.17 -18.26 10.34
C ASN A 50 3.49 -19.73 10.63
N ILE A 51 4.50 -20.03 11.45
CA ILE A 51 4.82 -21.40 11.87
C ILE A 51 3.63 -22.03 12.62
N PHE A 52 2.98 -21.26 13.50
CA PHE A 52 1.81 -21.72 14.24
C PHE A 52 0.66 -22.05 13.30
N ILE A 53 0.35 -21.17 12.33
CA ILE A 53 -0.70 -21.38 11.33
C ILE A 53 -0.42 -22.64 10.52
N ILE A 54 0.78 -22.78 9.98
CA ILE A 54 1.17 -23.93 9.14
C ILE A 54 1.08 -25.26 9.91
N LYS A 55 1.35 -25.26 11.23
CA LYS A 55 1.39 -26.49 12.03
C LYS A 55 0.11 -26.84 12.76
N TYR A 56 -0.74 -25.86 13.06
CA TYR A 56 -1.84 -26.04 14.03
C TYR A 56 -3.19 -25.52 13.56
N VAL A 57 -3.27 -24.80 12.43
CA VAL A 57 -4.56 -24.34 11.90
C VAL A 57 -5.02 -25.30 10.80
N PRO A 58 -6.04 -26.14 11.07
CA PRO A 58 -6.52 -27.13 10.11
C PRO A 58 -7.25 -26.48 8.94
N CYS A 59 -7.34 -27.22 7.83
CA CYS A 59 -8.17 -26.83 6.69
C CYS A 59 -9.64 -26.73 7.10
N LYS A 60 -10.34 -25.71 6.61
CA LYS A 60 -11.79 -25.54 6.86
C LYS A 60 -12.61 -26.66 6.21
N TYR A 61 -12.13 -27.26 5.13
CA TYR A 61 -12.88 -28.20 4.29
C TYR A 61 -12.53 -29.68 4.55
N ASP A 62 -11.39 -29.95 5.20
CA ASP A 62 -11.03 -31.29 5.68
C ASP A 62 -10.32 -31.20 7.04
N PRO A 63 -11.00 -31.54 8.16
CA PRO A 63 -10.41 -31.50 9.49
C PRO A 63 -9.31 -32.57 9.72
N ALA A 64 -9.14 -33.53 8.82
CA ALA A 64 -8.00 -34.47 8.85
C ALA A 64 -6.74 -33.87 8.19
N GLU A 65 -6.87 -32.79 7.42
CA GLU A 65 -5.77 -32.11 6.75
C GLU A 65 -5.34 -30.84 7.53
N ILE A 66 -4.11 -30.85 8.07
CA ILE A 66 -3.58 -29.76 8.92
C ILE A 66 -3.13 -28.53 8.10
N HIS A 67 -3.35 -28.50 6.79
CA HIS A 67 -2.88 -27.43 5.91
C HIS A 67 -4.01 -26.50 5.48
N THR A 68 -3.78 -25.19 5.50
CA THR A 68 -4.72 -24.19 4.98
C THR A 68 -4.68 -24.19 3.45
N GLU A 69 -5.45 -25.08 2.82
CA GLU A 69 -5.58 -25.11 1.37
C GLU A 69 -6.57 -24.05 0.89
N ILE A 70 -6.06 -22.95 0.34
CA ILE A 70 -6.90 -22.00 -0.41
C ILE A 70 -6.48 -22.10 -1.88
N ASP A 71 -7.33 -22.75 -2.67
CA ASP A 71 -7.24 -22.92 -4.13
C ASP A 71 -5.96 -23.58 -4.68
N TRP A 72 -5.05 -24.04 -3.82
CA TRP A 72 -3.77 -24.62 -4.25
C TRP A 72 -3.96 -25.82 -5.17
N LYS A 73 -4.83 -26.78 -4.83
CA LYS A 73 -5.07 -27.97 -5.68
C LYS A 73 -5.66 -27.55 -7.02
N ALA A 74 -6.58 -26.59 -7.03
CA ALA A 74 -7.14 -26.03 -8.27
C ALA A 74 -6.04 -25.39 -9.14
N TYR A 75 -5.15 -24.60 -8.55
CA TYR A 75 -4.02 -23.99 -9.26
C TYR A 75 -3.04 -25.02 -9.82
N MET A 76 -2.71 -26.06 -9.07
CA MET A 76 -1.83 -27.13 -9.55
C MET A 76 -2.46 -27.91 -10.70
N LYS A 77 -3.79 -28.09 -10.67
CA LYS A 77 -4.54 -28.69 -11.78
C LYS A 77 -4.48 -27.82 -13.03
N GLU A 78 -4.78 -26.53 -12.93
CA GLU A 78 -4.66 -25.57 -14.05
C GLU A 78 -3.25 -25.58 -14.67
N VAL A 79 -2.22 -25.54 -13.82
CA VAL A 79 -0.82 -25.56 -14.24
C VAL A 79 -0.46 -26.88 -14.91
N SER A 80 -0.93 -28.02 -14.40
CA SER A 80 -0.66 -29.32 -15.04
C SER A 80 -1.27 -29.43 -16.43
N ILE A 81 -2.48 -28.88 -16.66
CA ILE A 81 -3.10 -28.80 -17.99
C ILE A 81 -2.18 -28.01 -18.95
N PHE A 82 -1.68 -26.86 -18.51
CA PHE A 82 -0.71 -26.09 -19.29
C PHE A 82 0.59 -26.87 -19.54
N LEU A 83 1.17 -27.51 -18.52
CA LEU A 83 2.41 -28.28 -18.66
C LEU A 83 2.27 -29.47 -19.62
N ASN A 84 1.06 -30.04 -19.72
CA ASN A 84 0.72 -31.12 -20.66
C ASN A 84 0.52 -30.65 -22.11
N GLY A 85 0.76 -29.37 -22.41
CA GLY A 85 0.77 -28.85 -23.78
C GLY A 85 -0.47 -28.06 -24.17
N GLU A 86 -1.46 -27.90 -23.28
CA GLU A 86 -2.59 -27.01 -23.54
C GLU A 86 -2.10 -25.56 -23.59
N ARG A 87 -2.54 -24.83 -24.61
CA ARG A 87 -2.18 -23.43 -24.85
C ARG A 87 -3.40 -22.55 -25.06
N ASN A 88 -4.57 -23.14 -25.31
CA ASN A 88 -5.81 -22.40 -25.33
C ASN A 88 -6.26 -22.12 -23.90
N TYR A 89 -6.14 -20.86 -23.48
CA TYR A 89 -6.46 -20.41 -22.13
C TYR A 89 -7.88 -20.78 -21.68
N THR A 90 -8.85 -20.77 -22.59
CA THR A 90 -10.25 -21.11 -22.26
C THR A 90 -10.44 -22.57 -21.82
N ASN A 91 -9.46 -23.43 -22.09
CA ASN A 91 -9.50 -24.85 -21.73
C ASN A 91 -8.77 -25.14 -20.40
N ILE A 92 -8.09 -24.14 -19.82
CA ILE A 92 -7.36 -24.29 -18.57
C ILE A 92 -8.34 -24.06 -17.43
N GLN A 93 -8.67 -25.11 -16.67
CA GLN A 93 -9.62 -25.03 -15.55
C GLN A 93 -9.24 -25.95 -14.39
N GLY A 94 -9.36 -25.40 -13.18
CA GLY A 94 -9.19 -26.12 -11.91
C GLY A 94 -10.51 -26.71 -11.40
N ASP A 95 -10.50 -27.21 -10.17
CA ASP A 95 -11.71 -27.70 -9.50
C ASP A 95 -12.65 -26.56 -9.07
N THR A 96 -12.15 -25.32 -9.02
CA THR A 96 -12.89 -24.12 -8.61
C THR A 96 -13.32 -23.24 -9.78
N GLY A 97 -13.02 -23.62 -11.01
CA GLY A 97 -13.45 -22.91 -12.22
C GLY A 97 -12.34 -22.76 -13.27
N PRO A 98 -12.58 -21.97 -14.34
CA PRO A 98 -11.54 -21.67 -15.31
C PRO A 98 -10.41 -20.83 -14.70
N CYS A 99 -9.23 -20.94 -15.30
CA CYS A 99 -8.10 -20.09 -14.94
C CYS A 99 -8.47 -18.63 -15.22
N VAL A 100 -8.36 -17.77 -14.20
CA VAL A 100 -8.68 -16.33 -14.29
C VAL A 100 -7.45 -15.44 -14.22
N TYR A 101 -6.30 -16.04 -13.99
CA TYR A 101 -5.05 -15.33 -13.80
C TYR A 101 -4.26 -15.19 -15.10
N PRO A 102 -3.57 -14.07 -15.33
CA PRO A 102 -2.75 -13.86 -16.53
C PRO A 102 -1.65 -14.93 -16.68
N ALA A 103 -1.10 -15.08 -17.89
CA ALA A 103 -0.06 -16.08 -18.19
C ALA A 103 1.14 -16.10 -17.22
N GLY A 104 1.49 -14.94 -16.64
CA GLY A 104 2.54 -14.85 -15.61
C GLY A 104 2.29 -15.74 -14.38
N PHE A 105 1.02 -15.91 -13.98
CA PHE A 105 0.64 -16.84 -12.92
C PHE A 105 1.02 -18.27 -13.29
N VAL A 106 0.62 -18.72 -14.48
CA VAL A 106 0.87 -20.09 -14.95
C VAL A 106 2.38 -20.37 -15.01
N TYR A 107 3.18 -19.41 -15.47
CA TYR A 107 4.65 -19.54 -15.51
C TYR A 107 5.28 -19.64 -14.12
N ILE A 108 4.90 -18.75 -13.19
CA ILE A 108 5.42 -18.77 -11.82
C ILE A 108 5.00 -20.07 -11.12
N TYR A 109 3.72 -20.44 -11.23
CA TYR A 109 3.21 -21.64 -10.59
C TYR A 109 3.70 -22.94 -11.24
N SER A 110 4.17 -22.92 -12.50
CA SER A 110 4.90 -24.06 -13.09
C SER A 110 6.19 -24.36 -12.33
N ILE A 111 6.91 -23.32 -11.87
CA ILE A 111 8.11 -23.52 -11.03
C ILE A 111 7.69 -24.12 -9.69
N LEU A 112 6.64 -23.57 -9.08
CA LEU A 112 6.10 -24.06 -7.81
C LEU A 112 5.64 -25.52 -7.91
N TYR A 113 4.99 -25.90 -9.01
CA TYR A 113 4.55 -27.25 -9.30
C TYR A 113 5.71 -28.25 -9.20
N TYR A 114 6.83 -27.98 -9.88
CA TYR A 114 7.97 -28.90 -9.84
C TYR A 114 8.65 -28.99 -8.46
N ILE A 115 8.82 -27.86 -7.76
CA ILE A 115 9.52 -27.87 -6.45
C ILE A 115 8.67 -28.47 -5.31
N THR A 116 7.35 -28.52 -5.49
CA THR A 116 6.37 -29.07 -4.52
C THR A 116 5.90 -30.47 -4.89
N SER A 117 6.71 -31.23 -5.65
CA SER A 117 6.36 -32.59 -6.07
C SER A 117 5.02 -32.63 -6.79
N GLU A 118 4.89 -31.85 -7.87
CA GLU A 118 3.68 -31.74 -8.68
C GLU A 118 2.48 -31.15 -7.90
N GLY A 119 2.75 -30.32 -6.89
CA GLY A 119 1.72 -29.71 -6.07
C GLY A 119 1.25 -30.53 -4.87
N VAL A 120 1.79 -31.75 -4.67
CA VAL A 120 1.38 -32.64 -3.55
C VAL A 120 1.97 -32.17 -2.21
N ASP A 121 3.17 -31.58 -2.21
CA ASP A 121 3.85 -31.10 -1.00
C ASP A 121 3.35 -29.70 -0.59
N ILE A 122 2.11 -29.65 -0.11
CA ILE A 122 1.45 -28.43 0.36
C ILE A 122 2.20 -27.77 1.53
N PRO A 123 2.73 -28.51 2.54
CA PRO A 123 3.52 -27.89 3.60
C PRO A 123 4.73 -27.13 3.06
N LYS A 124 5.46 -27.68 2.08
CA LYS A 124 6.56 -26.96 1.43
C LYS A 124 6.07 -25.70 0.72
N ALA A 125 4.94 -25.75 0.01
CA ALA A 125 4.34 -24.56 -0.61
C ALA A 125 4.03 -23.47 0.44
N GLN A 126 3.43 -23.84 1.57
CA GLN A 126 3.13 -22.91 2.66
C GLN A 126 4.39 -22.26 3.23
N TYR A 127 5.48 -23.00 3.43
CA TYR A 127 6.75 -22.43 3.88
C TYR A 127 7.36 -21.48 2.84
N ILE A 128 7.24 -21.79 1.54
CA ILE A 128 7.70 -20.89 0.47
C ILE A 128 6.93 -19.56 0.53
N PHE A 129 5.60 -19.61 0.64
CA PHE A 129 4.78 -18.40 0.78
C PHE A 129 5.06 -17.66 2.10
N ALA A 130 5.28 -18.36 3.20
CA ALA A 130 5.68 -17.74 4.46
C ALA A 130 7.02 -17.00 4.33
N ILE A 131 8.02 -17.59 3.68
CA ILE A 131 9.30 -16.93 3.42
C ILE A 131 9.11 -15.69 2.53
N LEU A 132 8.32 -15.80 1.47
CA LEU A 132 8.01 -14.67 0.59
C LEU A 132 7.29 -13.54 1.34
N TYR A 133 6.33 -13.89 2.20
CA TYR A 133 5.63 -12.95 3.08
C TYR A 133 6.61 -12.24 4.03
N MET A 134 7.47 -13.01 4.73
CA MET A 134 8.46 -12.47 5.64
C MET A 134 9.46 -11.54 4.93
N TRP A 135 9.90 -11.90 3.73
CA TRP A 135 10.75 -11.05 2.90
C TRP A 135 10.05 -9.75 2.50
N THR A 136 8.79 -9.85 2.04
CA THR A 136 7.99 -8.68 1.66
C THR A 136 7.81 -7.74 2.85
N LEU A 137 7.51 -8.28 4.02
CA LEU A 137 7.36 -7.50 5.26
C LEU A 137 8.68 -6.79 5.64
N TYR A 138 9.82 -7.45 5.51
CA TYR A 138 11.14 -6.84 5.72
C TYR A 138 11.41 -5.68 4.73
N VAL A 139 11.03 -5.84 3.47
CA VAL A 139 11.15 -4.77 2.46
C VAL A 139 10.26 -3.59 2.82
N VAL A 140 9.01 -3.83 3.23
CA VAL A 140 8.07 -2.79 3.68
C VAL A 140 8.64 -2.02 4.88
N PHE A 141 9.22 -2.70 5.87
CA PHE A 141 9.88 -2.03 6.99
C PHE A 141 11.07 -1.16 6.55
N ASN A 142 11.85 -1.60 5.56
CA ASN A 142 12.90 -0.76 4.99
C ASN A 142 12.36 0.49 4.28
N ILE A 143 11.23 0.36 3.58
CA ILE A 143 10.54 1.50 2.94
C ILE A 143 10.10 2.49 4.03
N TYR A 144 9.40 2.04 5.07
CA TYR A 144 8.96 2.92 6.15
C TYR A 144 10.12 3.64 6.84
N ARG A 145 11.23 2.95 7.08
CA ARG A 145 12.44 3.56 7.64
C ARG A 145 13.01 4.66 6.74
N ARG A 146 13.03 4.44 5.42
CA ARG A 146 13.55 5.41 4.43
C ARG A 146 12.60 6.57 4.20
N CYS A 147 11.30 6.32 4.06
CA CYS A 147 10.29 7.36 3.87
C CYS A 147 10.23 8.34 5.06
N ARG A 148 10.52 7.87 6.29
CA ARG A 148 10.66 8.78 7.43
C ARG A 148 11.75 9.84 7.24
N GLN A 149 12.86 9.48 6.58
CA GLN A 149 13.94 10.43 6.28
C GLN A 149 13.54 11.47 5.22
N ALA A 150 12.50 11.19 4.41
CA ALA A 150 11.99 12.12 3.42
C ALA A 150 11.19 13.28 4.05
N PHE A 151 10.68 13.11 5.27
CA PHE A 151 9.88 14.11 6.00
C PHE A 151 10.56 14.55 7.31
N GLU A 152 11.89 14.65 7.30
CA GLU A 152 12.66 15.14 8.45
C GLU A 152 12.70 16.67 8.46
N PHE A 153 11.61 17.30 8.90
CA PHE A 153 11.48 18.77 8.94
C PHE A 153 12.46 19.46 9.92
N SER A 154 13.18 18.70 10.75
CA SER A 154 14.28 19.18 11.60
C SER A 154 15.64 19.25 10.88
N ARG A 155 15.76 18.68 9.68
CA ARG A 155 17.02 18.66 8.94
C ARG A 155 17.37 20.06 8.44
N VAL A 156 18.57 20.52 8.79
CA VAL A 156 19.15 21.78 8.32
C VAL A 156 20.16 21.48 7.22
N PHE A 157 20.03 22.16 6.08
CA PHE A 157 21.02 22.06 5.00
C PHE A 157 22.35 22.65 5.47
N LEU A 158 23.48 22.07 5.03
CA LEU A 158 24.79 22.62 5.41
C LEU A 158 25.14 23.81 4.52
N TYR A 159 25.49 24.95 5.13
CA TYR A 159 25.83 26.18 4.40
C TYR A 159 26.93 25.97 3.35
N LYS A 160 27.90 25.09 3.63
CA LYS A 160 29.00 24.75 2.69
C LYS A 160 28.51 24.26 1.32
N TRP A 161 27.38 23.53 1.27
CA TRP A 161 26.83 22.93 0.04
C TRP A 161 25.79 23.80 -0.67
N THR A 162 25.49 24.97 -0.13
CA THR A 162 24.53 25.87 -0.78
C THR A 162 25.21 26.61 -1.92
N VAL A 163 24.62 26.59 -3.12
CA VAL A 163 25.09 27.40 -4.25
C VAL A 163 24.29 28.70 -4.30
N ASN A 164 22.96 28.59 -4.28
CA ASN A 164 22.04 29.72 -4.43
C ASN A 164 21.84 30.55 -3.15
N TRP A 165 22.55 30.28 -2.05
CA TRP A 165 22.38 30.99 -0.77
C TRP A 165 23.68 31.60 -0.23
N LYS A 166 24.79 31.56 -1.00
CA LYS A 166 26.11 32.08 -0.57
C LYS A 166 26.17 33.59 -0.33
N PHE A 167 25.15 34.33 -0.74
CA PHE A 167 25.04 35.76 -0.50
C PHE A 167 24.52 36.11 0.90
N PHE A 168 23.99 35.14 1.66
CA PHE A 168 23.67 35.31 3.06
C PHE A 168 24.84 34.91 3.96
N MET A 169 24.92 35.49 5.15
CA MET A 169 25.85 35.00 6.18
C MET A 169 25.45 33.59 6.64
N GLU A 170 26.42 32.77 7.01
CA GLU A 170 26.18 31.40 7.48
C GLU A 170 25.21 31.35 8.67
N GLU A 171 25.35 32.32 9.60
CA GLU A 171 24.46 32.48 10.75
C GLU A 171 23.00 32.71 10.36
N THR A 172 22.77 33.50 9.31
CA THR A 172 21.42 33.75 8.78
C THR A 172 20.86 32.49 8.13
N PHE A 173 21.66 31.80 7.33
CA PHE A 173 21.25 30.58 6.63
C PHE A 173 20.88 29.44 7.61
N LEU A 174 21.65 29.29 8.69
CA LEU A 174 21.42 28.26 9.71
C LEU A 174 20.33 28.63 10.74
N SER A 175 19.76 29.83 10.66
CA SER A 175 18.72 30.28 11.59
C SER A 175 17.40 29.50 11.40
N SER A 176 16.87 28.97 12.51
CA SER A 176 15.56 28.32 12.52
C SER A 176 14.42 29.28 12.15
N GLY A 177 14.56 30.57 12.46
CA GLY A 177 13.59 31.59 12.08
C GLY A 177 13.54 31.77 10.56
N PHE A 178 14.72 31.88 9.94
CA PHE A 178 14.85 32.00 8.48
C PHE A 178 14.27 30.78 7.74
N SER A 179 14.57 29.57 8.22
CA SER A 179 14.02 28.32 7.64
C SER A 179 12.49 28.26 7.71
N LYS A 180 11.89 28.68 8.84
CA LYS A 180 10.43 28.74 8.99
C LYS A 180 9.80 29.77 8.05
N VAL A 181 10.43 30.93 7.90
CA VAL A 181 9.97 31.97 6.95
C VAL A 181 10.00 31.42 5.52
N LEU A 182 11.07 30.74 5.11
CA LEU A 182 11.15 30.12 3.78
C LEU A 182 10.08 29.05 3.57
N LEU A 183 9.82 28.20 4.58
CA LEU A 183 8.77 27.19 4.51
C LEU A 183 7.38 27.83 4.36
N VAL A 184 7.07 28.84 5.17
CA VAL A 184 5.80 29.58 5.07
C VAL A 184 5.68 30.27 3.73
N ALA A 185 6.75 30.90 3.24
CA ALA A 185 6.76 31.54 1.92
C ALA A 185 6.54 30.51 0.79
N HIS A 186 7.15 29.33 0.87
CA HIS A 186 6.95 28.27 -0.10
C HIS A 186 5.51 27.74 -0.10
N VAL A 187 4.96 27.42 1.07
CA VAL A 187 3.56 27.02 1.21
C VAL A 187 2.64 28.12 0.70
N TRP A 188 2.92 29.38 1.01
CA TRP A 188 2.15 30.51 0.52
C TRP A 188 2.21 30.63 -1.00
N VAL A 189 3.38 30.47 -1.64
CA VAL A 189 3.50 30.47 -3.11
C VAL A 189 2.71 29.32 -3.72
N LEU A 190 2.76 28.11 -3.14
CA LEU A 190 1.96 26.97 -3.60
C LEU A 190 0.46 27.23 -3.47
N LEU A 191 0.02 27.81 -2.35
CA LEU A 191 -1.37 28.19 -2.16
C LEU A 191 -1.77 29.32 -3.12
N ALA A 192 -0.95 30.35 -3.28
CA ALA A 192 -1.21 31.43 -4.23
C ALA A 192 -1.30 30.91 -5.66
N PHE A 193 -0.45 29.96 -6.04
CA PHE A 193 -0.53 29.29 -7.34
C PHE A 193 -1.81 28.43 -7.44
N LEU A 194 -2.12 27.62 -6.43
CA LEU A 194 -3.32 26.77 -6.39
C LEU A 194 -4.60 27.60 -6.54
N PHE A 195 -4.75 28.65 -5.72
CA PHE A 195 -5.95 29.48 -5.67
C PHE A 195 -6.00 30.57 -6.76
N GLY A 196 -4.85 31.10 -7.18
CA GLY A 196 -4.77 32.23 -8.10
C GLY A 196 -4.57 31.87 -9.56
N SER A 197 -3.93 30.74 -9.85
CA SER A 197 -3.57 30.35 -11.23
C SER A 197 -4.11 28.98 -11.62
N TRP A 198 -3.87 27.94 -10.79
CA TRP A 198 -4.16 26.56 -11.15
C TRP A 198 -5.66 26.26 -11.18
N CYS A 199 -6.38 26.56 -10.10
CA CYS A 199 -7.83 26.35 -10.05
C CYS A 199 -8.62 27.54 -10.60
N ARG A 200 -7.96 28.54 -11.20
CA ARG A 200 -8.64 29.73 -11.73
C ARG A 200 -9.54 29.38 -12.92
N SER A 201 -9.11 28.47 -13.78
CA SER A 201 -9.89 27.92 -14.88
C SER A 201 -11.15 27.18 -14.41
N ASP A 202 -11.11 26.60 -13.21
CA ASP A 202 -12.19 25.82 -12.61
C ASP A 202 -13.07 26.63 -11.63
N ASP A 203 -13.06 27.97 -11.73
CA ASP A 203 -13.78 28.89 -10.83
C ASP A 203 -13.39 28.77 -9.34
N GLY A 204 -12.16 28.33 -9.08
CA GLY A 204 -11.55 28.23 -7.76
C GLY A 204 -11.65 26.84 -7.11
N VAL A 205 -10.81 26.63 -6.10
CA VAL A 205 -10.71 25.36 -5.35
C VAL A 205 -12.04 24.86 -4.78
N PRO A 206 -12.91 25.70 -4.16
CA PRO A 206 -14.16 25.21 -3.59
C PRO A 206 -15.10 24.62 -4.64
N ARG A 207 -15.19 25.25 -5.82
CA ARG A 207 -16.02 24.76 -6.91
C ARG A 207 -15.45 23.48 -7.52
N LEU A 208 -14.13 23.39 -7.70
CA LEU A 208 -13.48 22.16 -8.16
C LEU A 208 -13.76 20.98 -7.20
N LEU A 209 -13.63 21.18 -5.89
CA LEU A 209 -13.92 20.16 -4.88
C LEU A 209 -15.41 19.78 -4.89
N HIS A 210 -16.31 20.76 -4.94
CA HIS A 210 -17.74 20.50 -5.02
C HIS A 210 -18.11 19.72 -6.29
N LEU A 211 -17.51 20.04 -7.44
CA LEU A 211 -17.71 19.30 -8.69
C LEU A 211 -17.11 17.89 -8.63
N GLY A 212 -15.98 17.70 -7.94
CA GLY A 212 -15.37 16.37 -7.75
C GLY A 212 -16.25 15.44 -6.92
N PHE A 213 -16.84 15.94 -5.82
CA PHE A 213 -17.66 15.13 -4.91
C PHE A 213 -19.14 15.05 -5.31
N PHE A 214 -19.71 16.12 -5.86
CA PHE A 214 -21.14 16.27 -6.10
C PHE A 214 -21.50 16.61 -7.55
N GLY A 215 -20.49 16.77 -8.43
CA GLY A 215 -20.74 17.03 -9.84
C GLY A 215 -21.47 15.89 -10.50
N LYS A 216 -22.37 16.21 -11.45
CA LYS A 216 -23.03 15.21 -12.28
C LYS A 216 -22.10 14.85 -13.43
N PRO A 217 -21.59 13.60 -13.52
CA PRO A 217 -20.81 13.18 -14.68
C PRO A 217 -21.66 13.25 -15.95
N SER A 218 -21.02 13.49 -17.09
CA SER A 218 -21.71 13.47 -18.38
C SER A 218 -22.33 12.09 -18.64
N GLU A 219 -23.38 12.05 -19.45
CA GLU A 219 -24.02 10.77 -19.82
C GLU A 219 -23.03 9.81 -20.49
N ILE A 220 -22.04 10.33 -21.24
CA ILE A 220 -20.96 9.54 -21.81
C ILE A 220 -20.09 8.93 -20.70
N ALA A 221 -19.64 9.72 -19.73
CA ALA A 221 -18.83 9.21 -18.61
C ALA A 221 -19.58 8.16 -17.79
N LYS A 222 -20.87 8.39 -17.50
CA LYS A 222 -21.72 7.38 -16.83
C LYS A 222 -21.80 6.08 -17.62
N ARG A 223 -22.05 6.17 -18.93
CA ARG A 223 -22.13 5.01 -19.82
C ARG A 223 -20.81 4.27 -19.88
N THR A 224 -19.69 4.98 -20.01
CA THR A 224 -18.35 4.39 -20.04
C THR A 224 -18.02 3.66 -18.73
N VAL A 225 -18.24 4.28 -17.57
CA VAL A 225 -18.02 3.64 -16.27
C VAL A 225 -18.96 2.47 -16.04
N THR A 226 -20.22 2.58 -16.46
CA THR A 226 -21.20 1.47 -16.35
C THR A 226 -20.81 0.30 -17.26
N ALA A 227 -20.34 0.58 -18.47
CA ALA A 227 -19.86 -0.43 -19.41
C ALA A 227 -18.57 -1.10 -18.90
N ASP A 228 -17.64 -0.33 -18.35
CA ASP A 228 -16.45 -0.85 -17.68
C ASP A 228 -16.83 -1.80 -16.53
N GLN A 229 -17.74 -1.37 -15.65
CA GLN A 229 -18.26 -2.18 -14.54
C GLN A 229 -18.99 -3.44 -15.04
N TYR A 230 -19.74 -3.35 -16.14
CA TYR A 230 -20.35 -4.51 -16.78
C TYR A 230 -19.29 -5.48 -17.26
N CYS A 231 -18.27 -5.01 -17.98
CA CYS A 231 -17.18 -5.86 -18.48
C CYS A 231 -16.46 -6.60 -17.35
N TRP A 232 -16.20 -5.93 -16.22
CA TRP A 232 -15.62 -6.56 -15.02
C TRP A 232 -16.52 -7.63 -14.38
N ASN A 233 -17.84 -7.54 -14.56
CA ASN A 233 -18.80 -8.51 -14.01
C ASN A 233 -19.14 -9.65 -14.99
N VAL A 234 -18.62 -9.64 -16.22
CA VAL A 234 -18.81 -10.74 -17.18
C VAL A 234 -17.74 -11.80 -16.96
N TYR A 235 -18.17 -12.98 -16.49
CA TYR A 235 -17.31 -14.13 -16.26
C TYR A 235 -17.86 -15.42 -16.92
N PRO A 236 -17.06 -16.17 -17.71
CA PRO A 236 -15.71 -15.82 -18.19
C PRO A 236 -15.74 -14.62 -19.13
N ALA A 237 -14.64 -13.88 -19.23
CA ALA A 237 -14.54 -12.76 -20.17
C ALA A 237 -14.71 -13.26 -21.61
N THR A 238 -15.49 -12.53 -22.41
CA THR A 238 -15.73 -12.85 -23.83
C THR A 238 -14.94 -11.90 -24.73
N SER A 239 -14.85 -12.20 -26.02
CA SER A 239 -14.24 -11.28 -26.99
C SER A 239 -15.00 -9.95 -27.02
N GLU A 240 -16.32 -9.97 -26.83
CA GLU A 240 -17.16 -8.77 -26.75
C GLU A 240 -16.86 -7.95 -25.49
N SER A 241 -16.87 -8.57 -24.29
CA SER A 241 -16.61 -7.83 -23.05
C SER A 241 -15.18 -7.28 -22.99
N SER A 242 -14.21 -8.04 -23.51
CA SER A 242 -12.81 -7.61 -23.62
C SER A 242 -12.64 -6.44 -24.59
N SER A 243 -13.29 -6.51 -25.77
CA SER A 243 -13.24 -5.43 -26.76
C SER A 243 -13.92 -4.16 -26.26
N LEU A 244 -15.06 -4.31 -25.55
CA LEU A 244 -15.77 -3.19 -24.94
C LEU A 244 -14.95 -2.56 -23.81
N LEU A 245 -14.29 -3.36 -22.97
CA LEU A 245 -13.40 -2.85 -21.92
C LEU A 245 -12.25 -2.05 -22.52
N PHE A 246 -11.62 -2.58 -23.57
CA PHE A 246 -10.56 -1.88 -24.31
C PHE A 246 -11.06 -0.56 -24.92
N ALA A 247 -12.25 -0.58 -25.56
CA ALA A 247 -12.87 0.63 -26.09
C ALA A 247 -13.18 1.66 -24.99
N CYS A 248 -13.65 1.24 -23.81
CA CYS A 248 -13.87 2.13 -22.66
C CYS A 248 -12.56 2.79 -22.21
N HIS A 249 -11.48 2.03 -22.09
CA HIS A 249 -10.16 2.57 -21.73
C HIS A 249 -9.62 3.52 -22.79
N LEU A 250 -9.75 3.20 -24.08
CA LEU A 250 -9.39 4.11 -25.16
C LEU A 250 -10.22 5.39 -25.12
N MET A 251 -11.52 5.31 -24.88
CA MET A 251 -12.37 6.50 -24.74
C MET A 251 -11.97 7.37 -23.54
N ILE A 252 -11.63 6.76 -22.40
CA ILE A 252 -11.13 7.49 -21.22
C ILE A 252 -9.80 8.17 -21.56
N LEU A 253 -8.86 7.46 -22.17
CA LEU A 253 -7.56 8.00 -22.55
C LEU A 253 -7.68 9.11 -23.60
N MET A 254 -8.50 8.91 -24.64
CA MET A 254 -8.79 9.94 -25.64
C MET A 254 -9.48 11.15 -25.01
N GLY A 255 -10.42 10.95 -24.07
CA GLY A 255 -11.07 12.02 -23.33
C GLY A 255 -10.08 12.82 -22.47
N LEU A 256 -9.15 12.14 -21.79
CA LEU A 256 -8.08 12.79 -21.02
C LEU A 256 -7.08 13.52 -21.94
N TRP A 257 -6.78 12.95 -23.11
CA TRP A 257 -5.83 13.52 -24.08
C TRP A 257 -6.41 14.71 -24.86
N SER A 258 -7.69 14.67 -25.20
CA SER A 258 -8.40 15.73 -25.94
C SER A 258 -9.08 16.77 -25.07
N GLY A 259 -9.14 16.53 -23.75
CA GLY A 259 -9.65 17.50 -22.80
C GLY A 259 -8.83 18.78 -22.83
N ASP A 260 -9.51 19.92 -22.91
CA ASP A 260 -8.86 21.23 -22.82
C ASP A 260 -8.19 21.36 -21.43
N SER A 261 -6.90 21.71 -21.41
CA SER A 261 -6.14 21.91 -20.18
C SER A 261 -6.69 23.07 -19.34
N GLU A 262 -7.48 23.94 -19.95
CA GLU A 262 -8.19 25.05 -19.29
C GLU A 262 -9.57 24.68 -18.73
N GLY A 263 -10.01 23.42 -18.75
CA GLY A 263 -11.22 23.01 -18.03
C GLY A 263 -12.48 23.81 -18.40
N ARG A 264 -12.53 24.42 -19.59
CA ARG A 264 -13.68 25.17 -20.11
C ARG A 264 -14.85 24.21 -20.33
N ARG A 265 -15.51 23.87 -19.24
CA ARG A 265 -16.83 23.23 -19.29
C ARG A 265 -17.72 24.25 -19.96
N ILE A 266 -18.25 23.83 -21.10
CA ILE A 266 -19.23 24.55 -21.91
C ILE A 266 -20.45 24.81 -21.02
N ALA A 267 -20.41 25.88 -20.22
CA ALA A 267 -21.50 26.34 -19.38
C ALA A 267 -22.01 27.73 -19.83
N ASP A 268 -21.33 28.36 -20.79
CA ASP A 268 -21.70 29.68 -21.34
C ASP A 268 -22.29 29.59 -22.76
N LYS A 269 -23.10 28.57 -23.01
CA LYS A 269 -24.01 28.56 -24.16
C LYS A 269 -25.42 28.26 -23.69
N ASN A 270 -26.07 29.26 -23.09
CA ASN A 270 -27.49 29.56 -23.18
C ASN A 270 -27.73 31.00 -22.72
#